data_AF-A0A179GXR5-F1
#
_entry.id   AF-A0A179GXR5-F1
#
_cell.length_a   1.000
_cell.length_b   1.000
_cell.length_c   1.000
_cell.angle_alpha   90.00
_cell.angle_beta   90.00
_cell.angle_gamma   90.00
#
_symmetry.space_group_name_H-M   'P 1'
#
loop_
_entity.id
_entity.type
_entity.pdbx_description
1 polymer ?
#
loop_
_entity_poly.entity_id
_entity_poly.type
_entity_poly.pdbx_seq_one_letter_code
_entity_poly.pdbx_strand_id
1 'polypeptide(L)'
;MDIKDFPHLSREEFSEACHNLDRRYCQATLGPVRRRWRLRICAALDTLFFDDGGYSTYIQITRPLEHVLDHGDLSLDLDKFSFSEQDEGDAMVMADQGMLDNEEADSAAIVKHMPRPDVPHVTYEIHLHPTYRVPCLWFSLHNLPPDEPAFNIDTVFRRLVPDEYKDGLRGLGGIGGISADHHPITGVPAFFVHPCLLGDAISSFQCSRENYLMIWLGLVGGCVGLWVPKEMAQQ
;
A
#
# COMPACT_ATOMS: atom_id res chain seq x y z
N MET A 1 19.09 -21.85 -14.28
CA MET A 1 17.99 -20.89 -14.03
C MET A 1 16.74 -21.70 -13.84
N ASP A 2 16.00 -21.47 -12.74
CA ASP A 2 14.78 -22.23 -12.46
C ASP A 2 13.55 -21.72 -13.21
N ILE A 3 13.62 -20.55 -13.85
CA ILE A 3 12.52 -20.02 -14.68
C ILE A 3 12.65 -20.57 -16.10
N LYS A 4 11.57 -21.12 -16.65
CA LYS A 4 11.58 -21.78 -17.96
C LYS A 4 11.84 -20.81 -19.11
N ASP A 5 11.14 -19.68 -19.12
CA ASP A 5 11.13 -18.70 -20.23
C ASP A 5 11.71 -17.34 -19.82
N PHE A 6 12.77 -17.32 -19.00
CA PHE A 6 13.32 -16.07 -18.45
C PHE A 6 13.60 -15.01 -19.54
N PRO A 7 13.17 -13.74 -19.36
CA PRO A 7 12.62 -13.10 -18.16
C PRO A 7 11.11 -13.28 -17.93
N HIS A 8 10.42 -14.01 -18.80
CA HIS A 8 8.99 -14.24 -18.73
C HIS A 8 8.63 -15.32 -17.70
N LEU A 9 7.50 -15.14 -17.03
CA LEU A 9 6.96 -16.05 -16.03
C LEU A 9 5.68 -16.71 -16.56
N SER A 10 5.49 -18.00 -16.28
CA SER A 10 4.16 -18.59 -16.30
C SER A 10 3.31 -18.11 -15.11
N ARG A 11 2.01 -18.40 -15.12
CA ARG A 11 1.11 -18.07 -14.00
C ARG A 11 1.55 -18.77 -12.71
N GLU A 12 1.96 -20.04 -12.83
CA GLU A 12 2.46 -20.85 -11.72
C GLU A 12 3.79 -20.31 -11.18
N GLU A 13 4.73 -19.97 -12.08
CA GLU A 13 6.02 -19.39 -11.68
C GLU A 13 5.84 -18.03 -11.00
N PHE A 14 4.90 -17.20 -11.46
CA PHE A 14 4.57 -15.95 -10.82
C PHE A 14 3.92 -16.16 -9.44
N SER A 15 2.97 -17.09 -9.33
CA SER A 15 2.35 -17.44 -8.04
C SER A 15 3.39 -17.96 -7.03
N GLU A 16 4.31 -18.81 -7.46
CA GLU A 16 5.43 -19.29 -6.65
C GLU A 16 6.34 -18.12 -6.21
N ALA A 17 6.67 -17.22 -7.12
CA ALA A 17 7.47 -16.03 -6.80
C ALA A 17 6.76 -15.11 -5.79
N CYS A 18 5.43 -14.95 -5.90
CA CYS A 18 4.63 -14.22 -4.92
C CYS A 18 4.75 -14.84 -3.53
N HIS A 19 4.56 -16.15 -3.42
CA HIS A 19 4.69 -16.89 -2.15
C HIS A 19 6.10 -16.82 -1.57
N ASN A 20 7.14 -16.85 -2.40
CA ASN A 20 8.52 -16.67 -1.95
C ASN A 20 8.75 -15.26 -1.35
N LEU A 21 8.22 -14.22 -1.98
CA LEU A 21 8.32 -12.85 -1.45
C LEU A 21 7.58 -12.71 -0.11
N ASP A 22 6.38 -13.26 0.01
CA ASP A 22 5.61 -13.22 1.26
C ASP A 22 6.28 -14.03 2.38
N ARG A 23 6.84 -15.20 2.06
CA ARG A 23 7.65 -15.98 3.00
C ARG A 23 8.81 -15.16 3.54
N ARG A 24 9.54 -14.48 2.66
CA ARG A 24 10.64 -13.57 3.06
C ARG A 24 10.15 -12.42 3.92
N TYR A 25 9.05 -11.78 3.53
CA TYR A 25 8.44 -10.71 4.33
C TYR A 25 8.02 -11.19 5.72
N CYS A 26 7.47 -12.40 5.84
CA CYS A 26 7.06 -13.00 7.11
C CYS A 26 8.27 -13.35 7.99
N GLN A 27 9.34 -13.90 7.41
CA GLN A 27 10.58 -14.27 8.08
C GLN A 27 11.45 -13.06 8.45
N ALA A 28 11.31 -11.93 7.76
CA ALA A 28 12.06 -10.71 8.03
C ALA A 28 11.68 -10.07 9.37
N THR A 29 12.71 -9.71 10.15
CA THR A 29 12.54 -9.00 11.42
C THR A 29 12.42 -7.49 11.16
N LEU A 30 11.24 -7.08 10.70
CA LEU A 30 10.96 -5.70 10.25
C LEU A 30 10.67 -4.71 11.39
N GLY A 31 10.42 -5.20 12.61
CA GLY A 31 10.09 -4.36 13.76
C GLY A 31 9.01 -3.30 13.45
N PRO A 32 9.24 -2.00 13.72
CA PRO A 32 8.27 -0.94 13.45
C PRO A 32 8.01 -0.69 11.96
N VAL A 33 8.92 -1.10 11.06
CA VAL A 33 8.77 -0.93 9.60
C VAL A 33 7.57 -1.74 9.10
N ARG A 34 7.26 -2.89 9.70
CA ARG A 34 6.11 -3.73 9.35
C ARG A 34 4.77 -2.99 9.43
N ARG A 35 4.65 -1.97 10.29
CA ARG A 35 3.42 -1.16 10.37
C ARG A 35 3.27 -0.19 9.20
N ARG A 36 4.38 0.28 8.64
CA ARG A 36 4.48 1.26 7.56
C ARG A 36 4.66 0.65 6.17
N TRP A 37 5.08 -0.61 6.10
CA TRP A 37 5.23 -1.34 4.85
C TRP A 37 4.55 -2.69 5.01
N ARG A 38 3.29 -2.77 4.58
CA ARG A 38 2.44 -3.94 4.76
C ARG A 38 2.29 -4.66 3.44
N LEU A 39 2.91 -5.83 3.33
CA LEU A 39 2.72 -6.73 2.20
C LEU A 39 1.64 -7.77 2.51
N ARG A 40 0.83 -8.08 1.50
CA ARG A 40 -0.17 -9.15 1.51
C ARG A 40 -0.20 -9.85 0.16
N ILE A 41 -0.35 -11.17 0.18
CA ILE A 41 -0.77 -11.92 -1.01
C ILE A 41 -2.28 -11.90 -1.09
N CYS A 42 -2.78 -11.63 -2.29
CA CYS A 42 -4.19 -11.65 -2.61
C CYS A 42 -4.44 -12.62 -3.78
N ALA A 43 -5.65 -13.15 -3.85
CA ALA A 43 -6.13 -13.91 -4.98
C ALA A 43 -7.49 -13.34 -5.41
N ALA A 44 -7.69 -13.20 -6.71
CA ALA A 44 -8.92 -12.69 -7.28
C ALA A 44 -9.28 -13.45 -8.54
N LEU A 45 -10.56 -13.45 -8.90
CA LEU A 45 -11.02 -14.09 -10.11
C LEU A 45 -10.39 -13.37 -11.31
N ASP A 46 -9.80 -14.14 -12.22
CA ASP A 46 -9.31 -13.58 -13.46
C ASP A 46 -10.50 -13.22 -14.36
N THR A 47 -10.67 -11.92 -14.61
CA THR A 47 -11.73 -11.38 -15.45
C THR A 47 -11.32 -11.34 -16.92
N LEU A 48 -10.06 -11.63 -17.24
CA LEU A 48 -9.59 -11.73 -18.61
C LEU A 48 -10.10 -13.04 -19.22
N PHE A 49 -10.87 -12.93 -20.29
CA PHE A 49 -11.64 -13.97 -20.98
C PHE A 49 -10.82 -15.12 -21.63
N PHE A 50 -9.70 -15.54 -21.03
CA PHE A 50 -8.99 -16.75 -21.43
C PHE A 50 -9.68 -17.98 -20.84
N ASP A 51 -9.72 -19.06 -21.63
CA ASP A 51 -10.63 -20.23 -21.57
C ASP A 51 -10.58 -21.12 -20.30
N ASP A 52 -9.86 -20.70 -19.26
CA ASP A 52 -9.75 -21.41 -17.99
C ASP A 52 -10.06 -20.41 -16.87
N GLY A 53 -11.30 -20.44 -16.36
CA GLY A 53 -11.83 -19.53 -15.33
C GLY A 53 -11.10 -19.64 -13.98
N GLY A 54 -9.85 -19.19 -13.95
CA GLY A 54 -8.92 -19.33 -12.85
C GLY A 54 -8.84 -18.10 -11.94
N TYR A 55 -8.16 -18.27 -10.82
CA TYR A 55 -7.76 -17.16 -9.95
C TYR A 55 -6.40 -16.62 -10.39
N SER A 56 -6.22 -15.31 -10.30
CA SER A 56 -4.94 -14.64 -10.39
C SER A 56 -4.42 -14.34 -8.98
N THR A 57 -3.21 -14.78 -8.69
CA THR A 57 -2.47 -14.37 -7.47
C THR A 57 -1.82 -13.03 -7.75
N TYR A 58 -1.86 -12.10 -6.82
CA TYR A 58 -1.15 -10.82 -6.90
C TYR A 58 -0.65 -10.41 -5.51
N ILE A 59 0.30 -9.48 -5.47
CA ILE A 59 0.80 -8.92 -4.22
C ILE A 59 0.25 -7.51 -4.06
N GLN A 60 -0.21 -7.18 -2.86
CA GLN A 60 -0.59 -5.84 -2.47
C GLN A 60 0.38 -5.32 -1.40
N ILE A 61 0.90 -4.11 -1.60
CA ILE A 61 1.77 -3.43 -0.64
C ILE A 61 1.13 -2.09 -0.29
N THR A 62 0.88 -1.83 1.00
CA THR A 62 0.33 -0.56 1.48
C THR A 62 1.37 0.19 2.31
N ARG A 63 1.55 1.48 2.01
CA ARG A 63 2.48 2.38 2.70
C ARG A 63 1.81 3.73 2.98
N PRO A 64 1.92 4.29 4.21
CA PRO A 64 1.47 5.64 4.47
C PRO A 64 2.34 6.63 3.69
N LEU A 65 1.71 7.63 3.09
CA LEU A 65 2.41 8.76 2.50
C LEU A 65 2.94 9.60 3.66
N GLU A 66 4.21 9.95 3.62
CA GLU A 66 4.75 10.89 4.60
C GLU A 66 4.00 12.20 4.41
N HIS A 67 3.44 12.74 5.50
CA HIS A 67 2.99 14.12 5.46
C HIS A 67 4.24 14.96 5.19
N VAL A 68 4.29 15.57 4.00
CA VAL A 68 5.05 16.80 3.83
C VAL A 68 4.32 17.82 4.71
N LEU A 69 4.61 17.77 6.00
CA LEU A 69 4.37 18.92 6.86
C LEU A 69 5.30 19.98 6.29
N ASP A 70 4.69 20.99 5.70
CA ASP A 70 5.32 22.29 5.59
C ASP A 70 6.01 22.57 6.94
N HIS A 71 7.31 22.88 6.91
CA HIS A 71 8.15 23.04 8.09
C HIS A 71 7.70 24.25 8.93
N GLY A 72 6.55 24.16 9.60
CA GLY A 72 5.93 25.31 10.25
C GLY A 72 5.06 25.02 11.46
N ASP A 73 4.51 23.80 11.65
CA ASP A 73 3.47 23.65 12.69
C ASP A 73 3.39 22.27 13.37
N LEU A 74 4.53 21.78 13.89
CA LEU A 74 4.54 20.71 14.88
C LEU A 74 5.26 21.15 16.16
N SER A 75 4.60 22.02 16.90
CA SER A 75 4.79 22.11 18.34
C SER A 75 3.59 22.86 18.86
N LEU A 76 2.54 22.15 19.24
CA LEU A 76 1.45 22.57 20.16
C LEU A 76 0.35 21.52 19.98
N ASP A 77 0.28 20.56 20.90
CA ASP A 77 -0.91 19.74 21.27
C ASP A 77 -0.58 18.32 21.73
N LEU A 78 0.65 18.05 22.17
CA LEU A 78 0.98 16.86 22.95
C LEU A 78 1.05 17.08 24.47
N ASP A 79 0.53 18.20 24.98
CA ASP A 79 0.67 18.61 26.40
C ASP A 79 -0.66 18.71 27.17
N LYS A 80 -1.76 18.15 26.63
CA LYS A 80 -3.09 18.20 27.27
C LYS A 80 -3.60 16.88 27.87
N PHE A 81 -2.72 15.90 28.05
CA PHE A 81 -3.02 14.72 28.87
C PHE A 81 -2.09 14.68 30.08
N SER A 82 -2.48 15.38 31.15
CA SER A 82 -2.01 15.08 32.51
C SER A 82 -3.22 14.80 33.39
N PHE A 83 -3.39 13.53 33.75
CA PHE A 83 -4.32 13.05 34.76
C PHE A 83 -3.71 13.24 36.16
N SER A 84 -4.46 13.80 37.11
CA SER A 84 -4.35 13.52 38.54
C SER A 84 -5.64 13.91 39.27
N GLU A 85 -6.04 13.06 40.22
CA GLU A 85 -7.36 12.88 40.86
C GLU A 85 -7.64 13.78 42.09
N GLN A 86 -8.93 13.89 42.44
CA GLN A 86 -9.59 14.14 43.77
C GLN A 86 -9.26 15.46 44.53
N ASP A 87 -10.16 16.21 45.17
CA ASP A 87 -11.25 15.80 46.09
C ASP A 87 -12.24 16.95 46.45
N GLU A 88 -13.44 16.53 46.90
CA GLU A 88 -14.46 17.11 47.83
C GLU A 88 -14.97 18.58 47.86
N GLY A 89 -16.31 18.73 47.97
CA GLY A 89 -16.95 19.93 48.56
C GLY A 89 -18.41 20.29 48.19
N ASP A 90 -19.39 19.55 48.75
CA ASP A 90 -20.66 20.03 49.36
C ASP A 90 -21.73 20.86 48.58
N ALA A 91 -22.98 20.34 48.49
CA ALA A 91 -24.23 21.01 48.96
C ALA A 91 -25.54 20.32 48.46
N MET A 92 -26.46 20.15 49.42
CA MET A 92 -27.78 19.48 49.40
C MET A 92 -28.83 19.94 48.37
N VAL A 93 -29.67 18.99 47.91
CA VAL A 93 -31.12 19.20 47.79
C VAL A 93 -31.89 17.88 48.03
N MET A 94 -32.89 17.93 48.92
CA MET A 94 -33.73 16.81 49.39
C MET A 94 -35.09 16.77 48.68
N ALA A 95 -35.57 15.53 48.45
CA ALA A 95 -36.97 15.05 48.37
C ALA A 95 -37.89 15.58 47.22
N ASP A 96 -38.80 14.82 46.59
CA ASP A 96 -39.58 13.68 47.09
C ASP A 96 -40.23 12.81 45.96
N GLN A 97 -40.26 11.50 46.22
CA GLN A 97 -41.17 10.39 45.84
C GLN A 97 -41.90 10.27 44.47
N GLY A 98 -41.78 9.06 43.87
CA GLY A 98 -42.85 8.53 43.00
C GLY A 98 -42.55 7.40 42.00
N MET A 99 -42.06 6.24 42.45
CA MET A 99 -42.19 4.86 41.89
C MET A 99 -42.16 4.57 40.37
N LEU A 100 -41.11 3.81 39.98
CA LEU A 100 -41.08 2.62 39.09
C LEU A 100 -41.65 2.74 37.65
N ASP A 101 -40.75 2.82 36.67
CA ASP A 101 -40.71 1.77 35.65
C ASP A 101 -39.27 1.45 35.23
N ASN A 102 -39.00 0.16 35.12
CA ASN A 102 -37.71 -0.46 34.91
C ASN A 102 -37.48 -0.58 33.40
N GLU A 103 -36.99 0.49 32.77
CA GLU A 103 -36.47 0.40 31.40
C GLU A 103 -34.97 0.12 31.44
N GLU A 104 -34.70 -1.15 31.16
CA GLU A 104 -33.42 -1.79 30.87
C GLU A 104 -32.36 -0.81 30.35
N ALA A 105 -31.37 -0.51 31.19
CA ALA A 105 -30.18 0.21 30.83
C ALA A 105 -29.34 -0.64 29.86
N ASP A 106 -29.75 -0.71 28.59
CA ASP A 106 -28.87 -1.14 27.51
C ASP A 106 -27.87 -0.02 27.21
N SER A 107 -26.91 0.11 28.12
CA SER A 107 -25.69 0.88 27.90
C SER A 107 -24.76 0.11 26.96
N ALA A 108 -25.27 -0.35 25.82
CA ALA A 108 -24.46 -0.54 24.63
C ALA A 108 -24.04 0.85 24.15
N ALA A 109 -23.12 1.48 24.89
CA ALA A 109 -22.32 2.57 24.40
C ALA A 109 -21.56 2.02 23.18
N ILE A 110 -22.18 2.14 22.01
CA ILE A 110 -21.47 2.12 20.75
C ILE A 110 -20.46 3.23 20.92
N VAL A 111 -19.22 2.86 21.25
CA VAL A 111 -18.07 3.73 21.09
C VAL A 111 -18.17 4.15 19.64
N LYS A 112 -18.72 5.35 19.40
CA LYS A 112 -18.53 6.07 18.15
C LYS A 112 -17.02 6.27 18.14
N HIS A 113 -16.31 5.28 17.61
CA HIS A 113 -14.97 5.45 17.14
C HIS A 113 -15.09 6.66 16.23
N MET A 114 -14.70 7.83 16.74
CA MET A 114 -14.45 8.96 15.87
C MET A 114 -13.56 8.38 14.77
N PRO A 115 -13.99 8.41 13.49
CA PRO A 115 -13.17 7.91 12.42
C PRO A 115 -11.85 8.64 12.58
N ARG A 116 -10.80 7.90 12.92
CA ARG A 116 -9.46 8.47 12.89
C ARG A 116 -9.32 9.05 11.48
N PRO A 117 -8.85 10.29 11.33
CA PRO A 117 -8.61 10.82 9.99
C PRO A 117 -7.76 9.79 9.27
N ASP A 118 -8.32 9.22 8.21
CA ASP A 118 -7.66 8.12 7.53
C ASP A 118 -6.34 8.65 6.98
N VAL A 119 -5.23 8.06 7.43
CA VAL A 119 -3.90 8.54 7.06
C VAL A 119 -3.73 8.40 5.54
N PRO A 120 -3.27 9.47 4.84
CA PRO A 120 -2.93 9.40 3.43
C PRO A 120 -1.99 8.23 3.17
N HIS A 121 -2.31 7.39 2.19
CA HIS A 121 -1.49 6.22 1.89
C HIS A 121 -1.52 5.89 0.40
N VAL A 122 -0.56 5.08 -0.01
CA VAL A 122 -0.48 4.51 -1.34
C VAL A 122 -0.62 2.99 -1.23
N THR A 123 -1.41 2.43 -2.12
CA THR A 123 -1.54 1.00 -2.33
C THR A 123 -0.88 0.67 -3.65
N TYR A 124 0.08 -0.24 -3.63
CA TYR A 124 0.72 -0.81 -4.80
C TYR A 124 0.23 -2.24 -4.99
N GLU A 125 0.03 -2.65 -6.23
CA GLU A 125 -0.34 -4.00 -6.60
C GLU A 125 0.56 -4.53 -7.70
N ILE A 126 1.02 -5.77 -7.57
CA ILE A 126 1.90 -6.44 -8.52
C ILE A 126 1.10 -7.54 -9.21
N HIS A 127 0.78 -7.32 -10.48
CA HIS A 127 0.00 -8.24 -11.31
C HIS A 127 0.87 -8.83 -12.41
N LEU A 128 0.64 -10.08 -12.80
CA LEU A 128 1.28 -10.64 -13.99
C LEU A 128 0.63 -10.06 -15.24
N HIS A 129 1.40 -9.40 -16.10
CA HIS A 129 0.86 -8.89 -17.36
C HIS A 129 0.54 -10.05 -18.32
N PRO A 130 -0.69 -10.16 -18.86
CA PRO A 130 -1.12 -11.32 -19.65
C PRO A 130 -0.30 -11.52 -20.93
N THR A 131 -0.03 -10.43 -21.67
CA THR A 131 0.71 -10.48 -22.94
C THR A 131 2.22 -10.60 -22.75
N TYR A 132 2.84 -9.70 -21.98
CA TYR A 132 4.28 -9.67 -21.80
C TYR A 132 4.80 -10.75 -20.83
N ARG A 133 3.93 -11.42 -20.06
CA ARG A 133 4.32 -12.45 -19.07
C ARG A 133 5.40 -11.97 -18.09
N VAL A 134 5.36 -10.69 -17.73
CA VAL A 134 6.25 -10.09 -16.72
C VAL A 134 5.38 -9.35 -15.69
N PRO A 135 5.87 -9.13 -14.45
CA PRO A 135 5.08 -8.38 -13.48
C PRO A 135 4.92 -6.91 -13.88
N CYS A 136 3.77 -6.35 -13.52
CA CYS A 136 3.38 -4.96 -13.75
C CYS A 136 3.00 -4.33 -12.41
N LEU A 137 3.57 -3.15 -12.13
CA LEU A 137 3.32 -2.41 -10.89
C LEU A 137 2.17 -1.43 -11.09
N TRP A 138 1.04 -1.70 -10.46
CA TRP A 138 -0.11 -0.81 -10.37
C TRP A 138 -0.09 -0.07 -9.03
N PHE A 139 -0.64 1.14 -8.97
CA PHE A 139 -0.75 1.88 -7.72
C PHE A 139 -1.85 2.94 -7.73
N SER A 140 -2.35 3.22 -6.52
CA SER A 140 -3.39 4.20 -6.25
C SER A 140 -3.11 4.94 -4.95
N LEU A 141 -3.35 6.25 -4.95
CA LEU A 141 -3.30 7.09 -3.75
C LEU A 141 -4.68 7.12 -3.10
N HIS A 142 -4.69 7.11 -1.77
CA HIS A 142 -5.91 7.08 -0.97
C HIS A 142 -5.84 8.11 0.15
N ASN A 143 -7.01 8.58 0.57
CA ASN A 143 -7.20 9.45 1.72
C ASN A 143 -6.35 10.73 1.65
N LEU A 144 -6.19 11.28 0.44
CA LEU A 144 -5.54 12.56 0.24
C LEU A 144 -6.44 13.71 0.74
N PRO A 145 -5.85 14.86 1.09
CA PRO A 145 -6.60 16.08 1.37
C PRO A 145 -7.60 16.44 0.25
N PRO A 146 -8.73 17.10 0.55
CA PRO A 146 -9.78 17.40 -0.41
C PRO A 146 -9.34 18.34 -1.55
N ASP A 147 -8.28 19.13 -1.34
CA ASP A 147 -7.64 19.99 -2.33
C ASP A 147 -6.78 19.21 -3.34
N GLU A 148 -6.56 17.91 -3.11
CA GLU A 148 -5.69 17.10 -3.93
C GLU A 148 -6.40 15.86 -4.52
N PRO A 149 -6.63 15.83 -5.84
CA PRO A 149 -7.20 14.65 -6.49
C PRO A 149 -6.22 13.47 -6.44
N ALA A 150 -6.71 12.33 -5.97
CA ALA A 150 -5.97 11.07 -5.90
C ALA A 150 -5.55 10.53 -7.28
N PHE A 151 -6.41 10.73 -8.29
CA PHE A 151 -6.13 10.35 -9.67
C PHE A 151 -5.63 11.57 -10.46
N ASN A 152 -4.44 12.05 -10.14
CA ASN A 152 -3.75 13.10 -10.86
C ASN A 152 -2.25 12.78 -10.94
N ILE A 153 -1.69 12.88 -12.16
CA ILE A 153 -0.28 12.61 -12.39
C ILE A 153 0.63 13.59 -11.65
N ASP A 154 0.27 14.87 -11.54
CA ASP A 154 1.07 15.86 -10.80
C ASP A 154 1.15 15.54 -9.31
N THR A 155 0.05 15.03 -8.73
CA THR A 155 0.00 14.49 -7.36
C THR A 155 0.98 13.34 -7.18
N VAL A 156 1.02 12.40 -8.13
CA VAL A 156 1.98 11.28 -8.13
C VAL A 156 3.41 11.80 -8.17
N PHE A 157 3.73 12.70 -9.10
CA PHE A 157 5.07 13.29 -9.20
C PHE A 157 5.45 14.06 -7.94
N ARG A 158 4.51 14.73 -7.27
CA ARG A 158 4.79 15.51 -6.07
C ARG A 158 5.03 14.63 -4.84
N ARG A 159 4.21 13.59 -4.63
CA ARG A 159 4.20 12.79 -3.39
C ARG A 159 4.99 11.48 -3.46
N LEU A 160 5.16 10.94 -4.66
CA LEU A 160 5.57 9.55 -4.84
C LEU A 160 6.91 9.41 -5.56
N VAL A 161 7.12 10.21 -6.61
CA VAL A 161 8.32 10.14 -7.45
C VAL A 161 9.47 10.91 -6.79
N PRO A 162 10.60 10.27 -6.46
CA PRO A 162 11.77 10.98 -5.96
C PRO A 162 12.34 11.95 -7.00
N ASP A 163 12.93 13.07 -6.56
CA ASP A 163 13.39 14.14 -7.46
C ASP A 163 14.35 13.64 -8.56
N GLU A 164 15.24 12.71 -8.22
CA GLU A 164 16.19 12.07 -9.14
C GLU A 164 15.52 11.38 -10.34
N TYR A 165 14.28 10.89 -10.18
CA TYR A 165 13.53 10.21 -11.23
C TYR A 165 12.58 11.15 -11.99
N LYS A 166 12.30 12.36 -11.48
CA LYS A 166 11.29 13.27 -12.09
C LYS A 166 11.67 13.69 -13.50
N ASP A 167 12.91 14.12 -13.70
CA ASP A 167 13.37 14.60 -15.01
C ASP A 167 13.43 13.46 -16.03
N GLY A 168 13.84 12.25 -15.61
CA GLY A 168 13.84 11.07 -16.45
C GLY A 168 12.42 10.65 -16.86
N LEU A 169 11.48 10.66 -15.91
CA LEU A 169 10.08 10.30 -16.14
C LEU A 169 9.30 11.36 -16.94
N ARG A 170 9.65 12.64 -16.81
CA ARG A 170 9.05 13.75 -17.58
C ARG A 170 9.67 13.93 -18.96
N GLY A 171 10.99 13.74 -19.07
CA GLY A 171 11.78 14.00 -20.28
C GLY A 171 11.82 12.82 -21.24
N LEU A 172 11.79 11.59 -20.73
CA LEU A 172 11.58 10.39 -21.54
C LEU A 172 10.21 9.83 -21.20
N GLY A 173 9.22 10.05 -22.08
CA GLY A 173 7.95 9.31 -22.07
C GLY A 173 8.11 7.79 -22.32
N GLY A 174 9.22 7.18 -21.89
CA GLY A 174 9.60 5.81 -22.25
C GLY A 174 10.57 5.08 -21.31
N ILE A 175 11.24 5.68 -20.32
CA ILE A 175 12.13 4.90 -19.39
C ILE A 175 11.68 5.01 -17.93
N GLY A 176 10.36 4.90 -17.75
CA GLY A 176 9.72 4.79 -16.45
C GLY A 176 8.23 5.16 -16.46
N GLY A 177 7.72 5.60 -17.62
CA GLY A 177 6.39 5.32 -18.18
C GLY A 177 5.24 5.11 -17.20
N ILE A 178 5.04 6.04 -16.28
CA ILE A 178 3.82 6.05 -15.46
C ILE A 178 2.67 6.38 -16.41
N SER A 179 1.81 5.40 -16.60
CA SER A 179 0.60 5.49 -17.40
C SER A 179 -0.61 5.32 -16.50
N ALA A 180 -1.80 5.63 -17.02
CA ALA A 180 -3.05 5.44 -16.31
C ALA A 180 -4.02 4.65 -17.18
N ASP A 181 -4.67 3.65 -16.61
CA ASP A 181 -5.69 2.84 -17.26
C ASP A 181 -6.61 2.21 -16.19
N HIS A 182 -7.55 1.37 -16.61
CA HIS A 182 -8.46 0.65 -15.75
C HIS A 182 -7.73 -0.53 -15.10
N HIS A 183 -7.80 -0.58 -13.77
CA HIS A 183 -7.17 -1.64 -12.98
C HIS A 183 -7.68 -3.02 -13.41
N PRO A 184 -6.79 -4.02 -13.61
CA PRO A 184 -7.15 -5.30 -14.26
C PRO A 184 -8.20 -6.11 -13.50
N ILE A 185 -8.33 -5.90 -12.19
CA ILE A 185 -9.25 -6.67 -11.35
C ILE A 185 -10.52 -5.88 -11.02
N THR A 186 -10.36 -4.61 -10.64
CA THR A 186 -11.45 -3.79 -10.10
C THR A 186 -12.10 -2.90 -11.15
N GLY A 187 -11.43 -2.70 -12.30
CA GLY A 187 -11.89 -1.83 -13.39
C GLY A 187 -11.87 -0.34 -13.05
N VAL A 188 -11.43 0.07 -11.86
CA VAL A 188 -11.35 1.50 -11.50
C VAL A 188 -10.08 2.13 -12.09
N PRO A 189 -10.07 3.44 -12.39
CA PRO A 189 -8.87 4.11 -12.88
C PRO A 189 -7.71 4.02 -11.86
N ALA A 190 -6.55 3.58 -12.32
CA ALA A 190 -5.34 3.45 -11.52
C ALA A 190 -4.09 3.78 -12.35
N PHE A 191 -2.99 4.10 -11.68
CA PHE A 191 -1.70 4.28 -12.35
C PHE A 191 -0.94 2.97 -12.42
N PHE A 192 -0.09 2.83 -13.42
CA PHE A 192 0.84 1.71 -13.53
C PHE A 192 2.15 2.12 -14.17
N VAL A 193 3.21 1.37 -13.85
CA VAL A 193 4.52 1.52 -14.50
C VAL A 193 4.57 0.58 -15.70
N HIS A 194 4.76 1.13 -16.90
CA HIS A 194 4.73 0.37 -18.14
C HIS A 194 5.84 -0.71 -18.20
N PRO A 195 5.52 -1.98 -18.50
CA PRO A 195 6.48 -3.10 -18.37
C PRO A 195 7.50 -3.23 -19.51
N CYS A 196 7.40 -2.43 -20.60
CA CYS A 196 8.11 -2.68 -21.86
C CYS A 196 9.63 -2.74 -21.76
N LEU A 197 10.26 -1.99 -20.84
CA LEU A 197 11.72 -2.01 -20.66
C LEU A 197 12.18 -2.84 -19.45
N LEU A 198 11.23 -3.35 -18.67
CA LEU A 198 11.55 -4.08 -17.44
C LEU A 198 12.01 -5.51 -17.74
N GLY A 199 11.47 -6.12 -18.80
CA GLY A 199 11.91 -7.45 -19.27
C GLY A 199 13.39 -7.45 -19.67
N ASP A 200 13.81 -6.45 -20.44
CA ASP A 200 15.20 -6.31 -20.85
C ASP A 200 16.11 -5.96 -19.66
N ALA A 201 15.65 -5.08 -18.75
CA ALA A 201 16.43 -4.71 -17.56
C ALA A 201 16.69 -5.92 -16.65
N ILE A 202 15.67 -6.73 -16.34
CA ILE A 202 15.85 -7.90 -15.46
C ILE A 202 16.67 -9.00 -16.13
N SER A 203 16.66 -9.09 -17.46
CA SER A 203 17.41 -10.10 -18.22
C SER A 203 18.93 -10.05 -17.96
N SER A 204 19.44 -8.88 -17.56
CA SER A 204 20.85 -8.68 -17.21
C SER A 204 21.27 -9.26 -15.85
N PHE A 205 20.30 -9.68 -15.02
CA PHE A 205 20.53 -10.19 -13.67
C PHE A 205 20.41 -11.72 -13.62
N GLN A 206 21.15 -12.34 -12.71
CA GLN A 206 20.93 -13.74 -12.35
C GLN A 206 19.73 -13.84 -11.41
N CYS A 207 18.58 -14.24 -11.95
CA CYS A 207 17.34 -14.37 -11.20
C CYS A 207 16.95 -15.85 -11.03
N SER A 208 16.64 -16.24 -9.80
CA SER A 208 15.86 -17.45 -9.48
C SER A 208 14.41 -17.05 -9.20
N ARG A 209 13.48 -18.03 -9.18
CA ARG A 209 12.08 -17.78 -8.80
C ARG A 209 11.96 -17.16 -7.40
N GLU A 210 12.90 -17.49 -6.51
CA GLU A 210 12.93 -17.01 -5.13
C GLU A 210 13.31 -15.52 -5.03
N ASN A 211 14.23 -15.07 -5.88
CA ASN A 211 14.75 -13.69 -5.88
C ASN A 211 14.06 -12.78 -6.90
N TYR A 212 13.29 -13.34 -7.84
CA TYR A 212 12.76 -12.61 -9.00
C TYR A 212 12.02 -11.32 -8.60
N LEU A 213 11.01 -11.43 -7.72
CA LEU A 213 10.20 -10.26 -7.34
C LEU A 213 10.97 -9.25 -6.48
N MET A 214 11.96 -9.70 -5.69
CA MET A 214 12.83 -8.80 -4.93
C MET A 214 13.68 -7.94 -5.87
N ILE A 215 14.31 -8.57 -6.87
CA ILE A 215 15.14 -7.88 -7.87
C ILE A 215 14.25 -6.96 -8.72
N TRP A 216 13.12 -7.48 -9.20
CA TRP A 216 12.16 -6.70 -9.99
C TRP A 216 11.67 -5.46 -9.21
N LEU A 217 11.29 -5.61 -7.94
CA LEU A 217 10.89 -4.48 -7.08
C LEU A 217 12.01 -3.46 -6.91
N GLY A 218 13.26 -3.89 -6.79
CA GLY A 218 14.42 -3.00 -6.71
C GLY A 218 14.61 -2.17 -7.98
N LEU A 219 14.26 -2.72 -9.15
CA LEU A 219 14.38 -2.03 -10.45
C LEU A 219 13.23 -1.04 -10.70
N VAL A 220 11.99 -1.45 -10.42
CA VAL A 220 10.80 -0.64 -10.75
C VAL A 220 10.32 0.23 -9.59
N GLY A 221 10.46 -0.23 -8.35
CA GLY A 221 9.80 0.40 -7.21
C GLY A 221 10.35 1.80 -6.91
N GLY A 222 11.65 2.01 -7.12
CA GLY A 222 12.32 3.28 -6.80
C GLY A 222 11.72 4.49 -7.52
N CYS A 223 11.28 4.34 -8.77
CA CYS A 223 10.71 5.46 -9.54
C CYS A 223 9.35 5.94 -9.01
N VAL A 224 8.67 5.11 -8.22
CA VAL A 224 7.39 5.40 -7.56
C VAL A 224 7.49 5.28 -6.04
N GLY A 225 8.67 5.55 -5.47
CA GLY A 225 8.87 5.64 -4.03
C GLY A 225 8.56 4.35 -3.25
N LEU A 226 8.58 3.21 -3.93
CA LEU A 226 8.42 1.89 -3.34
C LEU A 226 9.80 1.25 -3.17
N TRP A 227 10.32 1.32 -1.95
CA TRP A 227 11.60 0.70 -1.59
C TRP A 227 11.37 -0.56 -0.78
N VAL A 228 12.09 -1.63 -1.11
CA VAL A 228 12.09 -2.86 -0.33
C VAL A 228 12.83 -2.61 0.99
N PRO A 229 12.25 -2.95 2.16
CA PRO A 229 12.94 -2.83 3.43
C PRO A 229 14.27 -3.59 3.44
N LYS A 230 15.34 -2.95 3.93
CA LYS A 230 16.69 -3.54 3.99
C LYS A 230 16.72 -4.88 4.73
N GLU A 231 15.86 -5.04 5.73
CA GLU A 231 15.76 -6.25 6.55
C GLU A 231 15.27 -7.46 5.74
N MET A 232 14.58 -7.23 4.60
CA MET A 232 14.21 -8.29 3.65
C MET A 232 15.35 -8.63 2.67
N ALA A 233 16.32 -7.74 2.48
CA ALA A 233 17.47 -7.95 1.60
C ALA A 233 18.68 -8.56 2.31
N GLN A 234 18.71 -8.53 3.64
CA GLN A 234 19.81 -9.03 4.48
C GLN A 234 19.66 -10.51 4.89
N GLN A 235 18.76 -11.26 4.24
CA GLN A 235 18.49 -12.68 4.54
C GLN A 235 19.17 -13.62 3.55
#